data_AF-A0A965QJ52-F1
#
_entry.id   AF-A0A965QJ52-F1
#
_cell.length_a   1.000
_cell.length_b   1.000
_cell.length_c   1.000
_cell.angle_alpha   90.00
_cell.angle_beta   90.00
_cell.angle_gamma   90.00
#
_symmetry.space_group_name_H-M   'P 1'
#
loop_
_entity.id
_entity.type
_entity.pdbx_description
1 polymer ?
#
loop_
_entity_poly.entity_id
_entity_poly.type
_entity_poly.pdbx_seq_one_letter_code
_entity_poly.pdbx_strand_id
1 'polypeptide(L)'
;MSQSSPKFTKINETFDCANCGHSVPLAQSTCRDHCPRCLWSLHVDVNPGDRAANCGGLLKPESYSSHPKKGWMIHYVCRKCGMQRVNRFLEYDDNEADSFESLLRLSGAVSK
;
A
#
# COMPACT_ATOMS: atom_id res chain seq x y z
N MET A 1 26.62 8.67 -17.47
CA MET A 1 25.41 9.05 -16.71
C MET A 1 24.51 7.82 -16.65
N SER A 2 24.83 6.89 -15.76
CA SER A 2 24.17 5.59 -15.67
C SER A 2 22.88 5.76 -14.88
N GLN A 3 21.75 5.68 -15.56
CA GLN A 3 20.43 5.68 -14.91
C GLN A 3 20.31 4.38 -14.10
N SER A 4 20.55 4.48 -12.79
CA SER A 4 20.38 3.38 -11.85
C SER A 4 18.90 3.02 -11.78
N SER A 5 18.53 1.85 -12.31
CA SER A 5 17.18 1.31 -12.24
C SER A 5 16.72 1.27 -10.77
N PRO A 6 15.46 1.64 -10.46
CA PRO A 6 14.96 1.58 -9.09
C PRO A 6 15.06 0.14 -8.58
N LYS A 7 15.88 -0.07 -7.55
CA LYS A 7 16.07 -1.36 -6.91
C LYS A 7 14.86 -1.65 -6.03
N PHE A 8 13.94 -2.46 -6.55
CA PHE A 8 12.91 -3.07 -5.71
C PHE A 8 13.58 -4.06 -4.76
N THR A 9 13.44 -3.84 -3.45
CA THR A 9 13.90 -4.80 -2.44
C THR A 9 12.69 -5.58 -1.95
N LYS A 10 12.70 -6.89 -2.17
CA LYS A 10 11.58 -7.77 -1.75
C LYS A 10 11.58 -7.92 -0.24
N ILE A 11 10.75 -7.13 0.45
CA ILE A 11 10.49 -7.27 1.88
C ILE A 11 9.05 -7.76 2.05
N ASN A 12 8.92 -8.98 2.56
CA ASN A 12 7.63 -9.60 2.83
C ASN A 12 7.66 -10.19 4.24
N GLU A 13 7.40 -9.33 5.21
CA GLU A 13 7.47 -9.62 6.63
C GLU A 13 6.11 -9.29 7.26
N THR A 14 5.83 -9.89 8.41
CA THR A 14 4.69 -9.50 9.24
C THR A 14 4.95 -8.14 9.88
N PHE A 15 3.92 -7.31 10.02
CA PHE A 15 4.04 -6.02 10.70
C PHE A 15 2.74 -5.63 11.40
N ASP A 16 2.84 -4.84 12.46
CA ASP A 16 1.68 -4.27 13.12
C ASP A 16 1.24 -2.97 12.42
N CYS A 17 -0.04 -2.87 12.12
CA CYS A 17 -0.59 -1.67 11.51
C CYS A 17 -0.53 -0.49 12.49
N ALA A 18 0.24 0.54 12.15
CA ALA A 18 0.36 1.76 12.94
C ALA A 18 -0.93 2.60 13.06
N ASN A 19 -2.00 2.27 12.31
CA ASN A 19 -3.29 2.95 12.38
C ASN A 19 -4.33 2.19 13.22
N CYS A 20 -4.55 0.89 12.98
CA CYS A 20 -5.58 0.11 13.67
C CYS A 20 -5.05 -0.97 14.62
N GLY A 21 -3.73 -1.20 14.67
CA GLY A 21 -3.10 -2.21 15.53
C GLY A 21 -3.26 -3.66 15.03
N HIS A 22 -3.83 -3.89 13.84
CA HIS A 22 -3.93 -5.24 13.28
C HIS A 22 -2.54 -5.81 12.95
N SER A 23 -2.27 -7.03 13.40
CA SER A 23 -1.06 -7.78 13.05
C SER A 23 -1.19 -8.34 11.64
N VAL A 24 -0.53 -7.71 10.68
CA VAL A 24 -0.61 -8.04 9.26
C VAL A 24 0.26 -9.26 8.95
N PRO A 25 -0.31 -10.34 8.39
CA PRO A 25 0.48 -11.49 7.96
C PRO A 25 1.30 -11.15 6.70
N LEU A 26 2.34 -11.95 6.45
CA LEU A 26 3.07 -11.91 5.18
C LEU A 26 2.10 -12.20 4.01
N ALA A 27 2.25 -11.48 2.90
CA ALA A 27 1.48 -11.80 1.70
C ALA A 27 2.10 -13.00 0.99
N GLN A 28 1.30 -13.90 0.44
CA GLN A 28 1.84 -15.15 -0.08
C GLN A 28 2.51 -14.95 -1.46
N SER A 29 1.94 -14.09 -2.30
CA SER A 29 2.32 -13.92 -3.71
C SER A 29 3.03 -12.61 -4.04
N THR A 30 2.98 -11.62 -3.13
CA THR A 30 3.51 -10.27 -3.35
C THR A 30 4.15 -9.72 -2.07
N CYS A 31 4.69 -8.51 -2.12
CA CYS A 31 5.02 -7.74 -0.92
C CYS A 31 3.84 -6.84 -0.58
N ARG A 32 3.33 -6.96 0.66
CA ARG A 32 2.27 -6.10 1.19
C ARG A 32 2.88 -5.02 2.06
N ASP A 33 2.47 -3.79 1.82
CA ASP A 33 2.94 -2.60 2.53
C ASP A 33 1.82 -1.82 3.22
N HIS A 34 0.58 -2.31 3.15
CA HIS A 34 -0.59 -1.72 3.76
C HIS A 34 -1.39 -2.77 4.54
N CYS A 35 -2.19 -2.32 5.49
CA CYS A 35 -3.00 -3.20 6.30
C CYS A 35 -4.20 -3.72 5.48
N PRO A 36 -4.48 -5.03 5.42
CA PRO A 36 -5.63 -5.56 4.68
C PRO A 36 -6.96 -5.12 5.29
N ARG A 37 -7.00 -4.82 6.59
CA ARG A 37 -8.22 -4.43 7.31
C ARG A 37 -8.61 -2.97 7.09
N CYS A 38 -7.67 -2.04 7.21
CA CYS A 38 -7.98 -0.59 7.13
C CYS A 38 -7.35 0.10 5.91
N LEU A 39 -6.56 -0.62 5.12
CA LEU A 39 -5.81 -0.15 3.96
C LEU A 39 -4.72 0.88 4.27
N TRP A 40 -4.49 1.29 5.52
CA TRP A 40 -3.42 2.23 5.82
C TRP A 40 -2.02 1.63 5.63
N SER A 41 -1.10 2.46 5.15
CA SER A 41 0.31 2.12 4.98
C SER A 41 1.19 3.08 5.80
N LEU A 42 2.51 2.86 5.79
CA LEU A 42 3.50 3.70 6.45
C LEU A 42 4.53 4.20 5.44
N HIS A 43 4.81 5.49 5.47
CA HIS A 43 5.79 6.13 4.60
C HIS A 43 7.21 5.88 5.11
N VAL A 44 7.70 4.67 4.90
CA VAL A 44 9.08 4.26 5.20
C VAL A 44 9.96 4.11 3.96
N ASP A 45 9.37 4.06 2.77
CA ASP A 45 10.07 3.80 1.51
C ASP A 45 10.24 5.09 0.68
N VAL A 46 11.44 5.31 0.13
CA VAL A 46 11.65 6.23 -1.00
C VAL A 46 11.40 5.50 -2.31
N ASN A 47 11.99 4.30 -2.45
CA ASN A 47 11.66 3.30 -3.44
C ASN A 47 11.02 2.09 -2.75
N PRO A 48 10.13 1.34 -3.42
CA PRO A 48 9.42 0.25 -2.75
C PRO A 48 10.38 -0.78 -2.12
N GLY A 49 10.26 -0.95 -0.81
CA GLY A 49 11.06 -1.87 0.00
C GLY A 49 12.45 -1.37 0.43
N ASP A 50 12.85 -0.14 0.11
CA ASP A 50 14.17 0.37 0.53
C ASP A 50 14.23 0.87 1.98
N ARG A 51 13.07 1.07 2.62
CA ARG A 51 12.95 1.66 3.97
C ARG A 51 13.80 2.94 4.16
N ALA A 52 14.07 3.68 3.09
CA ALA A 52 14.99 4.82 3.09
C ALA A 52 14.28 6.16 3.37
N ALA A 53 12.96 6.19 3.49
CA ALA A 53 12.23 7.42 3.78
C ALA A 53 12.33 7.77 5.26
N ASN A 54 12.92 8.94 5.54
CA ASN A 54 12.99 9.50 6.89
C ASN A 54 11.65 10.12 7.36
N CYS A 55 10.54 9.84 6.66
CA CYS A 55 9.24 10.44 6.95
C CYS A 55 8.57 9.74 8.13
N GLY A 56 8.34 8.43 8.04
CA GLY A 56 7.59 7.65 9.03
C GLY A 56 6.14 8.09 9.19
N GLY A 57 5.60 8.88 8.26
CA GLY A 57 4.22 9.36 8.30
C GLY A 57 3.23 8.28 7.86
N LEU A 58 2.04 8.27 8.45
CA LEU A 58 0.96 7.40 8.00
C LEU A 58 0.51 7.77 6.58
N LEU A 59 0.42 6.78 5.70
CA LEU A 59 -0.14 6.90 4.37
C LEU A 59 -1.64 6.61 4.47
N LYS A 60 -2.44 7.66 4.35
CA LYS A 60 -3.91 7.57 4.39
C LYS A 60 -4.42 7.14 3.01
N PRO A 61 -5.22 6.08 2.90
CA PRO A 61 -5.96 5.78 1.69
C PRO A 61 -7.07 6.84 1.51
N GLU A 62 -7.10 7.52 0.37
CA GLU A 62 -8.10 8.58 0.10
C GLU A 62 -9.07 8.21 -1.02
N SER A 63 -8.59 7.47 -2.02
CA SER A 63 -9.41 7.06 -3.15
C SER A 63 -8.91 5.73 -3.73
N TYR A 64 -9.70 5.17 -4.65
CA TYR A 64 -9.30 4.00 -5.44
C TYR A 64 -9.66 4.19 -6.92
N SER A 65 -8.96 3.46 -7.79
CA SER A 65 -9.27 3.36 -9.21
C SER A 65 -9.16 1.93 -9.71
N SER A 66 -9.81 1.60 -10.82
CA SER A 66 -9.67 0.30 -11.49
C SER A 66 -8.58 0.37 -12.56
N HIS A 67 -7.73 -0.65 -12.64
CA HIS A 67 -6.73 -0.79 -13.70
C HIS A 67 -6.91 -2.12 -14.45
N PRO A 68 -7.01 -2.14 -15.80
CA PRO A 68 -7.40 -3.32 -16.57
C PRO A 68 -6.57 -4.59 -16.30
N LYS A 69 -5.26 -4.43 -16.05
CA LYS A 69 -4.34 -5.54 -15.79
C LYS A 69 -3.99 -5.77 -14.32
N LYS A 70 -4.21 -4.76 -13.47
CA LYS A 70 -3.70 -4.76 -12.08
C LYS A 70 -4.84 -4.92 -11.06
N GLY A 71 -6.09 -4.79 -11.49
CA GLY A 71 -7.25 -4.77 -10.59
C GLY A 71 -7.40 -3.41 -9.94
N TRP A 72 -7.89 -3.39 -8.70
CA TRP A 72 -8.08 -2.17 -7.93
C TRP A 72 -6.74 -1.59 -7.47
N MET A 73 -6.63 -0.26 -7.55
CA MET A 73 -5.46 0.51 -7.17
C MET A 73 -5.88 1.50 -6.09
N ILE A 74 -5.19 1.52 -4.96
CA ILE A 74 -5.46 2.38 -3.83
C ILE A 74 -4.54 3.59 -3.91
N HIS A 75 -5.10 4.79 -3.80
CA HIS A 75 -4.36 6.05 -3.81
C HIS A 75 -4.19 6.55 -2.38
N TYR A 76 -2.95 6.87 -2.05
CA TYR A 76 -2.50 7.27 -0.72
C TYR A 76 -1.99 8.69 -0.71
N VAL A 77 -2.22 9.37 0.42
CA VAL A 77 -1.58 10.63 0.76
C VAL A 77 -0.89 10.52 2.12
N CYS A 78 0.39 10.86 2.18
CA CYS A 78 1.14 10.90 3.42
C CYS A 78 0.64 12.05 4.29
N ARG A 79 0.17 11.73 5.50
CA ARG A 79 -0.35 12.72 6.45
C ARG A 79 0.70 13.67 7.01
N LYS A 80 1.99 13.36 6.83
CA LYS A 80 3.12 14.16 7.35
C LYS A 80 3.75 15.07 6.29
N CYS A 81 3.96 14.58 5.07
CA CYS A 81 4.64 15.34 4.00
C CYS A 81 3.80 15.57 2.74
N GLY A 82 2.59 15.03 2.65
CA GLY A 82 1.71 15.19 1.48
C GLY A 82 2.08 14.33 0.26
N MET A 83 3.12 13.48 0.34
CA MET A 83 3.50 12.58 -0.75
C MET A 83 2.34 11.69 -1.18
N GLN A 84 2.14 11.55 -2.49
CA GLN A 84 1.14 10.67 -3.08
C GLN A 84 1.78 9.34 -3.51
N ARG A 85 1.09 8.22 -3.25
CA ARG A 85 1.54 6.88 -3.64
C ARG A 85 0.34 6.05 -4.11
N VAL A 86 0.59 5.12 -5.03
CA VAL A 86 -0.44 4.21 -5.53
C VAL A 86 0.03 2.78 -5.37
N ASN A 87 -0.74 1.98 -4.65
CA ASN A 87 -0.45 0.55 -4.47
C ASN A 87 -1.60 -0.31 -5.02
N ARG A 88 -1.28 -1.55 -5.36
CA ARG A 88 -2.27 -2.54 -5.82
C ARG A 88 -3.05 -3.07 -4.62
N PHE A 89 -4.37 -3.18 -4.76
CA PHE A 89 -5.24 -3.91 -3.85
C PHE A 89 -5.11 -5.42 -4.11
N LEU A 90 -4.92 -6.19 -3.05
CA LEU A 90 -4.83 -7.64 -3.04
C LEU A 90 -6.23 -8.23 -2.85
N GLU A 91 -6.91 -8.45 -3.97
CA GLU A 91 -8.24 -9.06 -3.98
C GLU A 91 -8.25 -10.51 -3.47
N TYR A 92 -7.17 -11.24 -3.70
CA TYR A 92 -7.01 -12.62 -3.30
C TYR A 92 -5.61 -12.81 -2.69
N ASP A 93 -5.57 -13.37 -1.49
CA ASP A 93 -4.36 -13.82 -0.80
C ASP A 93 -4.74 -14.91 0.20
N ASP A 94 -4.01 -16.02 0.21
CA ASP A 94 -4.32 -17.19 1.05
C ASP A 94 -4.20 -16.90 2.55
N ASN A 95 -3.34 -15.95 2.95
CA ASN A 95 -3.18 -15.60 4.35
C ASN A 95 -4.26 -14.61 4.79
N GLU A 96 -4.44 -13.52 4.04
CA GLU A 96 -5.51 -12.55 4.30
C GLU A 96 -5.68 -11.61 3.10
N ALA A 97 -6.82 -11.60 2.42
CA ALA A 97 -7.10 -10.62 1.36
C ALA A 97 -7.44 -9.22 1.91
N ASP A 98 -7.30 -8.19 1.07
CA ASP A 98 -7.69 -6.84 1.45
C ASP A 98 -9.21 -6.69 1.57
N SER A 99 -9.65 -5.90 2.55
CA SER A 99 -11.06 -5.69 2.83
C SER A 99 -11.71 -4.80 1.77
N PHE A 100 -12.61 -5.40 0.98
CA PHE A 100 -13.50 -4.65 0.09
C PHE A 100 -14.38 -3.63 0.82
N GLU A 101 -14.81 -3.94 2.05
CA GLU A 101 -15.57 -2.99 2.85
C GLU A 101 -14.78 -1.70 3.09
N SER A 102 -13.50 -1.83 3.44
CA SER A 102 -12.61 -0.68 3.61
C SER A 102 -12.33 0.04 2.30
N LEU A 103 -12.24 -0.68 1.18
CA LEU A 103 -12.07 -0.08 -0.14
C LEU A 103 -13.29 0.77 -0.53
N LEU A 104 -14.51 0.25 -0.33
CA LEU A 104 -15.77 0.91 -0.65
C LEU A 104 -16.06 2.16 0.20
N ARG A 105 -15.43 2.28 1.38
CA ARG A 105 -15.48 3.49 2.22
C ARG A 105 -14.63 4.64 1.66
N LEU A 106 -13.77 4.39 0.68
CA LEU A 106 -12.95 5.41 0.03
C LEU A 106 -13.72 6.08 -1.12
N SER A 107 -13.28 7.27 -1.54
CA SER A 107 -13.84 7.93 -2.71
C SER A 107 -13.47 7.17 -3.98
N GLY A 108 -14.44 6.58 -4.68
CA GLY A 108 -14.20 5.86 -5.93
C GLY A 108 -13.96 6.82 -7.10
N ALA A 109 -12.78 6.76 -7.71
CA ALA A 109 -12.52 7.36 -9.01
C ALA A 109 -12.70 6.27 -10.08
N VAL A 110 -13.88 6.19 -10.68
CA VAL A 110 -14.08 5.37 -11.87
C VAL A 110 -13.31 6.05 -13.01
N SER A 111 -12.16 5.48 -13.37
CA SER A 111 -11.44 5.91 -14.58
C SER A 111 -12.33 5.64 -15.78
N LYS A 112 -12.72 6.72 -16.48
CA LYS A 112 -13.46 6.66 -17.74
C LYS A 112 -12.72 5.84 -18.79
#